data_AF-A0A946GFD3-F1
#
_entry.id   AF-A0A946GFD3-F1
#
_cell.length_a   1.000
_cell.length_b   1.000
_cell.length_c   1.000
_cell.angle_alpha   90.00
_cell.angle_beta   90.00
_cell.angle_gamma   90.00
#
_symmetry.space_group_name_H-M   'P 1'
#
loop_
_entity.id
_entity.type
_entity.pdbx_description
1 polymer ?
#
loop_
_entity_poly.entity_id
_entity_poly.type
_entity_poly.pdbx_seq_one_letter_code
_entity_poly.pdbx_strand_id
1 'polypeptide(L)'
;MEPHAGDVFVSFFPFLIIFVGLAIGNYFIAGRMGRNKILWVVLTLIPIVNFVFMYYVIYAVILYVLDKLNAVTDRASQGSA
;
A
#
# COMPACT_ATOMS: atom_id res chain seq x y z
N MET A 1 -12.76 32.61 -19.90
CA MET A 1 -12.34 32.70 -18.48
C MET A 1 -11.04 31.93 -18.40
N GLU A 2 -9.92 32.62 -18.15
CA GLU A 2 -8.65 31.94 -17.94
C GLU A 2 -8.67 31.24 -16.59
N PRO A 3 -8.18 29.99 -16.48
CA PRO A 3 -8.11 29.30 -15.20
C PRO A 3 -7.23 30.09 -14.25
N HIS A 4 -7.77 30.50 -13.11
CA HIS A 4 -7.00 31.17 -12.08
C HIS A 4 -6.16 30.12 -11.34
N ALA A 5 -4.99 30.50 -10.82
CA ALA A 5 -4.14 29.57 -10.07
C ALA A 5 -4.89 28.85 -8.93
N GLY A 6 -5.92 29.50 -8.36
CA GLY A 6 -6.83 28.91 -7.37
C GLY A 6 -7.59 27.68 -7.88
N ASP A 7 -8.01 27.66 -9.15
CA ASP A 7 -8.77 26.55 -9.74
C ASP A 7 -7.89 25.30 -9.89
N VAL A 8 -6.61 25.48 -10.19
CA VAL A 8 -5.63 24.39 -10.26
C VAL A 8 -5.39 23.81 -8.86
N PHE A 9 -5.16 24.65 -7.84
CA PHE A 9 -4.94 24.17 -6.47
C PHE A 9 -6.14 23.40 -5.89
N VAL A 10 -7.36 23.87 -6.13
CA VAL A 10 -8.60 23.17 -5.69
C VAL A 10 -8.72 21.79 -6.36
N SER A 11 -8.19 21.64 -7.57
CA SER A 11 -8.20 20.38 -8.33
C SER A 11 -7.18 19.34 -7.81
N PHE A 12 -6.06 19.77 -7.20
CA PHE A 12 -5.01 18.88 -6.68
C PHE A 12 -5.26 18.39 -5.25
N PHE A 13 -6.08 19.11 -4.48
CA PHE A 13 -6.34 18.80 -3.08
C PHE A 13 -6.96 17.40 -2.86
N PRO A 14 -7.96 16.94 -3.65
CA PRO A 14 -8.50 15.59 -3.51
C PRO A 14 -7.46 14.50 -3.76
N PHE A 15 -6.60 14.69 -4.76
CA PHE A 15 -5.53 13.74 -5.08
C PHE A 15 -4.51 13.61 -3.95
N LEU A 16 -4.13 14.74 -3.32
CA LEU A 16 -3.21 14.72 -2.19
C LEU A 16 -3.76 13.89 -1.01
N ILE A 17 -5.05 14.03 -0.69
CA ILE A 17 -5.67 13.26 0.39
C ILE A 17 -5.60 11.75 0.11
N ILE A 18 -5.88 11.34 -1.12
CA ILE A 18 -5.81 9.93 -1.53
C ILE A 18 -4.37 9.41 -1.41
N PHE A 19 -3.39 10.14 -1.91
CA PHE A 19 -1.98 9.75 -1.85
C PHE A 19 -1.46 9.66 -0.41
N VAL A 20 -1.86 10.59 0.46
CA VAL A 20 -1.53 10.54 1.89
C VAL A 20 -2.18 9.32 2.55
N GLY A 21 -3.45 9.05 2.28
CA GLY A 21 -4.14 7.87 2.78
C GLY A 21 -3.47 6.56 2.35
N LEU A 22 -3.09 6.46 1.08
CA LEU A 22 -2.36 5.32 0.54
C LEU A 22 -0.97 5.17 1.18
N ALA A 23 -0.24 6.26 1.37
CA ALA A 23 1.06 6.24 2.01
C ALA A 23 0.98 5.74 3.46
N ILE A 24 -0.03 6.18 4.21
CA ILE A 24 -0.30 5.69 5.57
C ILE A 24 -0.62 4.19 5.55
N GLY A 25 -1.49 3.74 4.63
CA GLY A 25 -1.81 2.32 4.47
C GLY A 25 -0.55 1.48 4.19
N ASN A 26 0.26 1.91 3.24
CA ASN A 26 1.51 1.25 2.86
C ASN A 26 2.53 1.22 3.99
N TYR A 27 2.60 2.26 4.83
CA TYR A 27 3.45 2.27 6.03
C TYR A 27 3.09 1.13 7.00
N PHE A 28 1.80 0.95 7.29
CA PHE A 28 1.34 -0.10 8.21
C PHE A 28 1.50 -1.49 7.61
N ILE A 29 1.16 -1.65 6.33
CA ILE A 29 1.30 -2.92 5.60
C ILE A 29 2.77 -3.36 5.57
N ALA A 30 3.70 -2.46 5.23
CA ALA A 30 5.13 -2.72 5.24
C ALA A 30 5.61 -3.17 6.62
N GLY A 31 5.14 -2.52 7.68
CA GLY A 31 5.45 -2.88 9.06
C GLY A 31 5.00 -4.30 9.43
N ARG A 32 3.83 -4.74 8.98
CA ARG A 32 3.31 -6.08 9.25
C ARG A 32 4.04 -7.18 8.47
N MET A 33 4.53 -6.87 7.27
CA MET A 33 5.27 -7.80 6.43
C MET A 33 6.79 -7.82 6.71
N GLY A 34 7.27 -7.06 7.70
CA GLY A 34 8.70 -6.96 8.02
C GLY A 34 9.53 -6.28 6.93
N ARG A 35 8.93 -5.36 6.15
CA ARG A 35 9.60 -4.61 5.08
C ARG A 35 9.99 -3.19 5.55
N ASN A 36 10.84 -2.52 4.78
CA ASN A 36 11.26 -1.15 5.07
C ASN A 36 10.08 -0.18 4.88
N LYS A 37 9.56 0.35 6.00
CA LYS A 37 8.39 1.22 6.03
C LYS A 37 8.60 2.54 5.29
N ILE A 38 9.77 3.16 5.45
CA ILE A 38 10.10 4.45 4.85
C ILE A 38 10.17 4.30 3.34
N LEU A 39 10.81 3.24 2.85
CA LEU A 39 10.90 2.96 1.42
C LEU A 39 9.50 2.83 0.79
N TRP A 40 8.59 2.11 1.44
CA TRP A 40 7.21 1.92 0.95
C TRP A 40 6.44 3.25 0.88
N VAL A 41 6.59 4.11 1.88
CA VAL A 41 5.99 5.46 1.87
C VAL A 41 6.55 6.29 0.72
N VAL A 42 7.88 6.35 0.58
CA VAL A 42 8.54 7.14 -0.46
C VAL A 42 8.14 6.67 -1.85
N LEU A 43 8.09 5.36 -2.09
CA LEU A 43 7.64 4.79 -3.37
C LEU A 43 6.17 5.12 -3.69
N THR A 44 5.33 5.30 -2.66
CA THR A 44 3.91 5.68 -2.82
C THR A 44 3.74 7.16 -3.16
N LEU A 45 4.61 8.03 -2.63
CA LEU A 45 4.53 9.48 -2.85
C LEU A 45 4.96 9.91 -4.26
N ILE A 46 5.72 9.08 -4.97
CA ILE A 46 6.18 9.35 -6.35
C ILE A 46 5.13 8.80 -7.32
N PRO A 47 4.33 9.61 -8.05
CA PRO A 47 3.15 9.13 -8.78
C PRO A 47 3.46 8.06 -9.83
N ILE A 48 4.51 8.27 -10.63
CA ILE A 48 4.93 7.34 -11.70
C ILE A 48 5.35 5.99 -11.12
N VAL A 49 6.10 6.02 -10.02
CA VAL A 49 6.56 4.82 -9.33
C VAL A 49 5.41 4.14 -8.59
N ASN A 50 4.50 4.91 -8.01
CA ASN A 50 3.35 4.42 -7.28
C ASN A 50 2.45 3.53 -8.15
N PHE A 51 2.27 3.87 -9.44
CA PHE A 51 1.49 3.03 -10.37
C PHE A 51 2.04 1.60 -10.46
N VAL A 52 3.35 1.44 -10.65
CA VAL A 52 3.98 0.11 -10.72
C VAL A 52 4.06 -0.53 -9.34
N PHE A 53 4.37 0.28 -8.32
CA PHE A 53 4.48 -0.17 -6.93
C PHE A 53 3.17 -0.71 -6.39
N MET A 54 2.02 -0.16 -6.79
CA MET A 54 0.70 -0.63 -6.36
C MET A 54 0.46 -2.09 -6.78
N TYR A 55 0.83 -2.48 -8.01
CA TYR A 55 0.75 -3.88 -8.43
C TYR A 55 1.60 -4.78 -7.54
N TYR A 56 2.84 -4.37 -7.26
CA TYR A 56 3.72 -5.08 -6.35
C TYR A 56 3.13 -5.21 -4.94
N VAL A 57 2.56 -4.12 -4.39
CA VAL A 57 1.92 -4.10 -3.07
C VAL A 57 0.77 -5.11 -3.01
N ILE A 58 -0.10 -5.13 -4.03
CA ILE A 58 -1.23 -6.06 -4.08
C ILE A 58 -0.76 -7.51 -4.04
N TYR A 59 0.19 -7.89 -4.90
CA TYR A 59 0.71 -9.26 -4.91
C TYR A 59 1.45 -9.61 -3.61
N ALA A 60 2.24 -8.69 -3.07
CA ALA A 60 2.96 -8.91 -1.81
C ALA A 60 1.98 -9.16 -0.65
N VAL A 61 0.87 -8.42 -0.58
CA VAL A 61 -0.17 -8.60 0.44
C VAL A 61 -0.89 -9.94 0.24
N ILE A 62 -1.27 -10.29 -0.98
CA ILE A 62 -1.95 -11.56 -1.29
C ILE A 62 -1.06 -12.74 -0.88
N LEU A 63 0.20 -12.75 -1.30
CA LEU A 63 1.14 -13.81 -0.97
C LEU A 63 1.37 -13.89 0.54
N TYR A 64 1.56 -12.75 1.21
CA TYR A 64 1.71 -12.72 2.66
C TYR A 64 0.50 -13.30 3.40
N VAL A 65 -0.72 -12.99 2.95
CA VAL A 65 -1.94 -13.56 3.52
C VAL A 65 -2.00 -15.06 3.27
N LEU A 66 -1.69 -15.51 2.06
CA LEU A 66 -1.67 -16.94 1.70
C LEU A 66 -0.67 -17.72 2.57
N ASP A 67 0.53 -17.19 2.77
CA ASP A 67 1.55 -17.79 3.63
C ASP A 67 1.05 -17.94 5.08
N LYS A 68 0.35 -16.92 5.60
CA LYS A 68 -0.23 -16.97 6.94
C LYS A 68 -1.36 -17.99 7.04
N LEU A 69 -2.21 -18.10 6.02
CA LEU A 69 -3.29 -19.09 5.99
C LEU A 69 -2.74 -20.52 5.94
N ASN A 70 -1.77 -20.78 5.06
CA ASN A 70 -1.13 -22.09 4.97
C ASN A 70 -0.49 -22.49 6.31
N ALA A 71 0.21 -21.56 6.98
CA ALA A 71 0.80 -21.83 8.29
C ALA A 71 -0.24 -22.15 9.39
N VAL A 72 -1.47 -21.62 9.30
CA VAL A 72 -2.55 -21.97 10.22
C VAL A 72 -3.13 -23.35 9.90
N THR A 73 -3.36 -23.64 8.62
CA THR A 73 -3.83 -24.95 8.14
C THR A 73 -2.90 -26.08 8.54
N ASP A 74 -1.59 -25.90 8.37
CA ASP A 74 -0.59 -26.90 8.73
C ASP A 74 -0.63 -27.22 10.23
N ARG A 75 -0.73 -26.20 11.08
CA ARG A 75 -0.86 -26.38 12.54
C ARG A 75 -2.14 -27.11 12.93
N ALA A 76 -3.25 -26.81 12.27
CA ALA A 76 -4.52 -27.49 12.51
C ALA A 76 -4.44 -28.99 12.13
N SER A 77 -3.76 -29.32 11.03
CA SER A 77 -3.57 -30.71 10.60
C SER A 77 -2.62 -31.52 11.51
N GLN A 78 -1.63 -30.87 12.14
CA GLN A 78 -0.68 -31.54 13.03
C GLN A 78 -1.24 -31.77 14.45
N GLY A 79 -2.16 -30.92 14.94
CA GLY A 79 -2.78 -31.08 16.25
C GLY A 79 -3.94 -32.08 16.30
N SER A 80 -4.29 -32.72 15.18
CA SER A 80 -5.37 -33.69 15.06
C SER A 80 -4.88 -35.14 14.82
N ALA A 81 -3.56 -35.38 14.95
CA ALA A 81 -2.92 -36.70 14.96
C ALA A 81 -2.34 -37.00 16.35
#